data_AF-A0A7V5WPA0-F1
#
_entry.id   AF-A0A7V5WPA0-F1
#
_cell.length_a   1.000
_cell.length_b   1.000
_cell.length_c   1.000
_cell.angle_alpha   90.00
_cell.angle_beta   90.00
_cell.angle_gamma   90.00
#
_symmetry.space_group_name_H-M   'P 1'
#
loop_
_entity.id
_entity.type
_entity.pdbx_description
1 polymer ?
#
loop_
_entity_poly.entity_id
_entity_poly.type
_entity_poly.pdbx_seq_one_letter_code
_entity_poly.pdbx_strand_id
1 'polypeptide(L)'
;MYPDNITRIFIGLVLDLTIAIPVYLHYRKSTKFPFEKYQTLWPRFFAPYFDSLVFWPLTGLLFIILLLVNTPAKILMLTSFIIGLVRTVYRMYFTGRFGQTIGKMACKVKVVDAKTGADISYLQAVLRNIISIVSTVIAIVFFPSHIFFTRADYKQLIFSPSFKIIVAASIIWTIANIIVFFSNDKRRAIHDYIAATVVVRTNLVNSKAKTNGEKFTPLIAKEKNSFNKVPRPYFYD
;
A
#
# COMPACT_ATOMS: atom_id res chain seq x y z
N MET A 1 26.02 -18.41 -11.85
CA MET A 1 24.86 -18.29 -10.93
C MET A 1 24.34 -16.85 -10.77
N TYR A 2 25.11 -15.80 -11.12
CA TYR A 2 24.69 -14.39 -11.00
C TYR A 2 23.80 -13.78 -12.12
N PRO A 3 23.95 -14.12 -13.42
CA PRO A 3 23.23 -13.40 -14.47
C PRO A 3 21.70 -13.57 -14.37
N ASP A 4 21.24 -14.71 -13.88
CA ASP A 4 19.80 -15.00 -13.71
C ASP A 4 19.16 -14.11 -12.64
N ASN A 5 19.87 -13.81 -11.54
CA ASN A 5 19.33 -12.98 -10.47
C ASN A 5 19.25 -11.51 -10.86
N ILE A 6 20.27 -11.00 -11.56
CA ILE A 6 20.26 -9.62 -12.08
C ILE A 6 19.15 -9.46 -13.12
N THR A 7 19.03 -10.42 -14.05
CA THR A 7 17.95 -10.44 -15.05
C THR A 7 16.57 -10.42 -14.39
N ARG A 8 16.35 -11.20 -13.33
CA ARG A 8 15.09 -11.19 -12.55
C ARG A 8 14.77 -9.82 -11.93
N ILE A 9 15.79 -9.10 -11.42
CA ILE A 9 15.60 -7.76 -10.85
C ILE A 9 15.13 -6.78 -11.94
N PHE A 10 15.74 -6.82 -13.13
CA PHE A 10 15.33 -6.00 -14.26
C PHE A 10 13.95 -6.38 -14.79
N ILE A 11 13.63 -7.67 -14.88
CA ILE A 11 12.28 -8.13 -15.25
C ILE A 11 11.25 -7.55 -14.29
N GLY A 12 11.52 -7.57 -12.97
CA GLY A 12 10.64 -6.96 -11.97
C GLY A 12 10.40 -5.47 -12.22
N LEU A 13 11.45 -4.70 -12.54
CA LEU A 13 11.33 -3.29 -12.91
C LEU A 13 10.44 -3.08 -14.13
N VAL A 14 10.70 -3.86 -15.19
CA VAL A 14 9.96 -3.74 -16.46
C VAL A 14 8.48 -4.06 -16.23
N LEU A 15 8.17 -5.10 -15.44
CA LEU A 15 6.80 -5.43 -15.07
C LEU A 15 6.13 -4.30 -14.29
N ASP A 16 6.81 -3.72 -13.29
CA ASP A 16 6.25 -2.60 -12.53
C ASP A 16 6.00 -1.38 -13.43
N LEU A 17 6.91 -1.06 -14.35
CA LEU A 17 6.75 0.06 -15.29
C LEU A 17 5.63 -0.18 -16.30
N THR A 18 5.56 -1.37 -16.89
CA THR A 18 4.51 -1.73 -17.87
C THR A 18 3.11 -1.66 -17.28
N ILE A 19 2.95 -1.91 -15.98
CA ILE A 19 1.68 -1.76 -15.26
C ILE A 19 1.47 -0.30 -14.83
N ALA A 20 2.47 0.32 -14.22
CA ALA A 20 2.35 1.65 -13.62
C ALA A 20 2.08 2.75 -14.64
N ILE A 21 2.72 2.70 -15.82
CA ILE A 21 2.58 3.76 -16.83
C ILE A 21 1.13 3.88 -17.35
N PRO A 22 0.49 2.81 -17.88
CA PRO A 22 -0.90 2.89 -18.32
C PRO A 22 -1.86 3.29 -17.19
N VAL A 23 -1.65 2.73 -15.99
CA VAL A 23 -2.50 3.03 -14.83
C VAL A 23 -2.38 4.49 -14.40
N TYR A 24 -1.17 5.05 -14.43
CA TYR A 24 -0.95 6.46 -14.13
C TYR A 24 -1.64 7.35 -15.14
N LEU A 25 -1.50 7.05 -16.44
CA LEU A 25 -2.16 7.80 -17.51
C LEU A 25 -3.69 7.76 -17.35
N HIS A 26 -4.24 6.60 -16.99
CA HIS A 26 -5.66 6.44 -16.70
C HIS A 26 -6.10 7.32 -15.50
N TYR A 27 -5.44 7.20 -14.35
CA TYR A 27 -5.83 7.96 -13.14
C TYR A 27 -5.52 9.46 -13.22
N ARG A 28 -4.54 9.88 -14.03
CA ARG A 28 -4.25 11.30 -14.28
C ARG A 28 -5.41 12.02 -14.93
N LYS A 29 -6.14 11.35 -15.83
CA LYS A 29 -7.30 11.92 -16.54
C LYS A 29 -8.64 11.56 -15.89
N SER A 30 -8.66 10.61 -14.96
CA SER A 30 -9.89 10.14 -14.31
C SER A 30 -10.47 11.18 -13.35
N THR A 31 -11.77 11.40 -13.46
CA THR A 31 -12.58 12.14 -12.49
C THR A 31 -13.73 11.26 -12.04
N LYS A 32 -14.14 11.37 -10.77
CA LYS A 32 -15.14 10.50 -10.15
C LYS A 32 -16.29 11.29 -9.55
N PHE A 33 -17.49 10.73 -9.57
CA PHE A 33 -18.66 11.37 -8.96
C PHE A 33 -18.73 11.09 -7.46
N PRO A 34 -19.42 11.93 -6.66
CA PRO A 34 -19.53 11.75 -5.21
C PRO A 34 -20.07 10.37 -4.78
N PHE A 35 -20.99 9.77 -5.55
CA PHE A 35 -21.50 8.42 -5.27
C PHE A 35 -20.44 7.32 -5.49
N GLU A 36 -19.38 7.59 -6.25
CA GLU A 36 -18.25 6.67 -6.45
C GLU A 36 -17.15 6.82 -5.39
N LYS A 37 -17.37 7.64 -4.35
CA LYS A 37 -16.37 7.97 -3.30
C LYS A 37 -15.65 6.75 -2.74
N TYR A 38 -16.36 5.65 -2.51
CA TYR A 38 -15.80 4.42 -1.91
C TYR A 38 -15.35 3.38 -2.93
N GLN A 39 -15.51 3.62 -4.24
CA GLN A 39 -15.06 2.69 -5.30
C GLN A 39 -13.53 2.71 -5.43
N THR A 40 -12.86 2.07 -4.48
CA THR A 40 -11.40 2.15 -4.28
C THR A 40 -10.68 0.82 -4.51
N LEU A 41 -11.35 -0.21 -5.05
CA LEU A 41 -10.74 -1.52 -5.32
C LEU A 41 -9.51 -1.41 -6.23
N TRP A 42 -9.69 -0.93 -7.47
CA TRP A 42 -8.59 -0.82 -8.43
C TRP A 42 -7.46 0.11 -7.97
N PRO A 43 -7.73 1.30 -7.40
CA PRO A 43 -6.66 2.13 -6.85
C PRO A 43 -5.83 1.45 -5.77
N ARG A 44 -6.48 0.72 -4.87
CA ARG A 44 -5.79 0.00 -3.80
C ARG A 44 -4.96 -1.15 -4.36
N PHE A 45 -5.45 -1.82 -5.40
CA PHE A 45 -4.73 -2.89 -6.09
C PHE A 45 -3.48 -2.39 -6.83
N PHE A 46 -3.56 -1.24 -7.50
CA PHE A 46 -2.44 -0.71 -8.29
C PHE A 46 -1.45 0.16 -7.52
N ALA A 47 -1.86 0.79 -6.41
CA ALA A 47 -0.98 1.65 -5.62
C ALA A 47 0.36 0.99 -5.22
N PRO A 48 0.42 -0.31 -4.82
CA PRO A 48 1.67 -0.97 -4.48
C PRO A 48 2.71 -0.99 -5.61
N TYR A 49 2.32 -1.06 -6.89
CA TYR A 49 3.26 -1.05 -8.01
C TYR A 49 4.01 0.29 -8.11
N PHE A 50 3.31 1.40 -7.89
CA PHE A 50 3.95 2.71 -7.80
C PHE A 50 4.86 2.84 -6.58
N ASP A 51 4.43 2.33 -5.43
CA ASP A 51 5.28 2.31 -4.24
C ASP A 51 6.52 1.44 -4.47
N SER A 52 6.44 0.33 -5.20
CA SER A 52 7.60 -0.49 -5.58
C SER A 52 8.59 0.29 -6.45
N LEU A 53 8.11 1.08 -7.42
CA LEU A 53 8.97 1.93 -8.26
C LEU A 53 9.71 2.98 -7.46
N VAL A 54 9.08 3.58 -6.44
CA VAL A 54 9.76 4.53 -5.53
C VAL A 54 10.93 3.86 -4.82
N PHE A 55 10.76 2.61 -4.42
CA PHE A 55 11.80 1.86 -3.72
C PHE A 55 12.80 1.19 -4.65
N TRP A 56 12.54 1.13 -5.96
CA TRP A 56 13.38 0.39 -6.90
C TRP A 56 14.84 0.86 -6.92
N PRO A 57 15.17 2.18 -6.94
CA PRO A 57 16.55 2.61 -6.86
C PRO A 57 17.25 2.17 -5.57
N LEU A 58 16.52 2.14 -4.45
CA LEU A 58 17.09 1.71 -3.17
C LEU A 58 17.25 0.19 -3.09
N THR A 59 16.33 -0.57 -3.66
CA THR A 59 16.33 -2.04 -3.53
C THR A 59 17.01 -2.71 -4.71
N GLY A 60 16.54 -2.46 -5.94
CA GLY A 60 17.06 -3.07 -7.16
C GLY A 60 18.54 -2.78 -7.37
N LEU A 61 18.94 -1.50 -7.37
CA LEU A 61 20.34 -1.12 -7.58
C LEU A 61 21.25 -1.65 -6.47
N LEU A 62 20.83 -1.52 -5.20
CA LEU A 62 21.58 -2.05 -4.06
C LEU A 62 21.77 -3.56 -4.17
N PHE A 63 20.73 -4.33 -4.52
CA PHE A 63 20.86 -5.77 -4.71
C PHE A 63 21.76 -6.13 -5.88
N ILE A 64 21.71 -5.39 -6.99
CA ILE A 64 22.64 -5.59 -8.11
C ILE A 64 24.08 -5.39 -7.63
N ILE A 65 24.37 -4.28 -6.93
CA ILE A 65 25.71 -4.00 -6.39
C ILE A 65 26.17 -5.13 -5.46
N LEU A 66 25.33 -5.53 -4.49
CA LEU A 66 25.65 -6.58 -3.54
C LEU A 66 25.92 -7.93 -4.23
N LEU A 67 25.18 -8.25 -5.29
CA LEU A 67 25.41 -9.45 -6.10
C LEU A 67 26.73 -9.36 -6.89
N LEU A 68 27.04 -8.20 -7.49
CA LEU A 68 28.27 -8.00 -8.27
C LEU A 68 29.54 -8.14 -7.41
N VAL A 69 29.49 -7.77 -6.14
CA VAL A 69 30.61 -7.93 -5.19
C VAL A 69 30.61 -9.29 -4.48
N ASN A 70 29.81 -10.26 -4.95
CA ASN A 70 29.70 -11.61 -4.39
C ASN A 70 29.34 -11.65 -2.89
N THR A 71 28.43 -10.78 -2.46
CA THR A 71 28.03 -10.68 -1.04
C THR A 71 27.48 -12.00 -0.50
N PRO A 72 27.91 -12.46 0.69
CA PRO A 72 27.36 -13.65 1.33
C PRO A 72 25.83 -13.60 1.50
N ALA A 73 25.17 -14.74 1.30
CA ALA A 73 23.70 -14.85 1.37
C ALA A 73 23.11 -14.30 2.68
N LYS A 74 23.81 -14.47 3.81
CA LYS A 74 23.37 -13.95 5.12
C LYS A 74 23.25 -12.43 5.14
N ILE A 75 24.18 -11.73 4.49
CA ILE A 75 24.16 -10.27 4.38
C ILE A 75 23.03 -9.83 3.45
N LEU A 76 22.83 -10.51 2.31
CA LEU A 76 21.71 -10.24 1.40
C LEU A 76 20.35 -10.38 2.11
N MET A 77 20.19 -11.40 2.96
CA MET A 77 18.98 -11.59 3.76
C MET A 77 18.81 -10.50 4.82
N LEU A 78 19.87 -10.15 5.57
CA LEU A 78 19.83 -9.05 6.53
C LEU A 78 19.43 -7.73 5.86
N THR A 79 20.04 -7.42 4.71
CA THR A 79 19.68 -6.25 3.90
C THR A 79 18.20 -6.29 3.48
N SER A 80 17.68 -7.45 3.10
CA SER A 80 16.24 -7.62 2.78
C SER A 80 15.33 -7.24 3.94
N PHE A 81 15.69 -7.65 5.17
CA PHE A 81 14.93 -7.31 6.38
C PHE A 81 14.98 -5.82 6.70
N ILE A 82 16.17 -5.20 6.61
CA ILE A 82 16.34 -3.75 6.83
C ILE A 82 15.49 -2.97 5.82
N ILE A 83 15.53 -3.35 4.54
CA ILE A 83 14.68 -2.76 3.50
C ILE A 83 13.19 -2.95 3.82
N GLY A 84 12.80 -4.11 4.36
CA GLY A 84 11.45 -4.37 4.84
C GLY A 84 11.01 -3.38 5.92
N LEU A 85 11.86 -3.13 6.92
CA LEU A 85 11.62 -2.12 7.95
C LEU A 85 11.46 -0.72 7.37
N VAL A 86 12.38 -0.31 6.50
CA VAL A 86 12.33 1.02 5.86
C VAL A 86 11.01 1.20 5.10
N ARG A 87 10.56 0.18 4.36
CA ARG A 87 9.26 0.20 3.65
C ARG A 87 8.08 0.30 4.61
N THR A 88 8.12 -0.41 5.73
CA THR A 88 7.10 -0.37 6.78
C THR A 88 7.01 1.01 7.44
N VAL A 89 8.17 1.60 7.79
CA VAL A 89 8.26 2.96 8.34
C VAL A 89 7.77 4.00 7.34
N TYR A 90 8.18 3.90 6.07
CA TYR A 90 7.67 4.76 4.99
C TYR A 90 6.14 4.75 4.92
N ARG A 91 5.53 3.56 4.92
CA ARG A 91 4.06 3.44 4.85
C ARG A 91 3.37 4.13 6.01
N MET A 92 3.87 3.97 7.23
CA MET A 92 3.30 4.62 8.43
C MET A 92 3.49 6.12 8.39
N TYR A 93 4.70 6.59 8.10
CA TYR A 93 5.00 8.01 8.08
C TYR A 93 4.15 8.74 7.03
N PHE A 94 4.15 8.25 5.78
CA PHE A 94 3.38 8.86 4.70
C PHE A 94 1.87 8.80 4.94
N THR A 95 1.37 7.66 5.43
CA THR A 95 -0.05 7.50 5.72
C THR A 95 -0.47 8.38 6.91
N GLY A 96 0.34 8.51 7.96
CA GLY A 96 0.07 9.38 9.09
C GLY A 96 0.17 10.87 8.75
N ARG A 97 1.10 11.26 7.86
CA ARG A 97 1.33 12.66 7.50
C ARG A 97 0.39 13.18 6.41
N PHE A 98 0.06 12.34 5.43
CA PHE A 98 -0.66 12.73 4.21
C PHE A 98 -1.94 11.93 3.97
N GLY A 99 -2.22 10.91 4.79
CA GLY A 99 -3.28 9.94 4.52
C GLY A 99 -2.98 9.03 3.31
N GLN A 100 -1.77 9.10 2.72
CA GLN A 100 -1.44 8.45 1.45
C GLN A 100 0.05 8.14 1.34
N THR A 101 0.38 7.02 0.71
CA THR A 101 1.70 6.78 0.12
C THR A 101 1.76 7.41 -1.27
N ILE A 102 2.95 7.51 -1.85
CA ILE A 102 3.15 8.03 -3.22
C ILE A 102 2.32 7.23 -4.22
N GLY A 103 2.25 5.90 -4.08
CA GLY A 103 1.41 5.10 -4.96
C GLY A 103 -0.08 5.38 -4.82
N LYS A 104 -0.56 5.62 -3.59
CA LYS A 104 -1.95 6.03 -3.37
C LYS A 104 -2.25 7.43 -3.92
N MET A 105 -1.28 8.35 -3.87
CA MET A 105 -1.38 9.67 -4.51
C MET A 105 -1.53 9.52 -6.03
N ALA A 106 -0.72 8.65 -6.65
CA ALA A 106 -0.80 8.35 -8.09
C ALA A 106 -2.17 7.76 -8.47
N CYS A 107 -2.73 6.88 -7.64
CA CYS A 107 -4.04 6.27 -7.85
C CYS A 107 -5.24 7.10 -7.34
N LYS A 108 -5.02 8.34 -6.89
CA LYS A 108 -6.07 9.28 -6.44
C LYS A 108 -6.96 8.73 -5.32
N VAL A 109 -6.36 8.12 -4.29
CA VAL A 109 -7.09 7.59 -3.13
C VAL A 109 -6.45 7.97 -1.80
N LYS A 110 -7.24 8.48 -0.84
CA LYS A 110 -6.80 8.95 0.48
C LYS A 110 -7.39 8.10 1.60
N VAL A 111 -6.57 7.81 2.60
CA VAL A 111 -7.03 7.30 3.89
C VAL A 111 -7.49 8.48 4.74
N VAL A 112 -8.71 8.42 5.24
CA VAL A 112 -9.33 9.41 6.13
C VAL A 112 -9.95 8.71 7.33
N ASP A 113 -10.21 9.47 8.38
CA ASP A 113 -10.95 8.99 9.54
C ASP A 113 -12.36 8.53 9.14
N ALA A 114 -12.80 7.36 9.61
CA ALA A 114 -14.06 6.77 9.17
C ALA A 114 -15.31 7.48 9.70
N LYS A 115 -15.19 8.22 10.81
CA LYS A 115 -16.29 8.95 11.46
C LYS A 115 -16.36 10.40 10.97
N THR A 116 -15.23 11.10 10.99
CA THR A 116 -15.16 12.54 10.71
C THR A 116 -14.81 12.85 9.25
N GLY A 117 -14.15 11.93 8.54
CA GLY A 117 -13.62 12.18 7.21
C GLY A 117 -12.37 13.09 7.18
N ALA A 118 -11.86 13.49 8.35
CA ALA A 118 -10.65 14.28 8.47
C ALA A 118 -9.38 13.45 8.19
N ASP A 119 -8.24 14.13 8.18
CA ASP A 119 -6.94 13.47 8.12
C ASP A 119 -6.73 12.57 9.34
N ILE A 120 -6.11 11.42 9.11
CA ILE A 120 -5.87 10.43 10.17
C ILE A 120 -4.69 10.82 11.04
N SER A 121 -4.70 10.33 12.29
CA SER A 121 -3.55 10.47 13.19
C SER A 121 -2.46 9.42 12.90
N TYR A 122 -1.25 9.64 13.43
CA TYR A 122 -0.19 8.64 13.39
C TYR A 122 -0.57 7.35 14.11
N LEU A 123 -1.34 7.42 15.20
CA LEU A 123 -1.83 6.23 15.90
C LEU A 123 -2.72 5.39 14.98
N GLN A 124 -3.65 6.03 14.26
CA GLN A 124 -4.49 5.33 13.28
C GLN A 124 -3.63 4.74 12.15
N ALA A 125 -2.60 5.45 11.69
CA ALA A 125 -1.67 4.92 10.69
C ALA A 125 -0.91 3.68 11.19
N VAL A 126 -0.47 3.66 12.46
CA VAL A 126 0.21 2.51 13.09
C VAL A 126 -0.76 1.33 13.24
N LEU A 127 -1.94 1.56 13.80
CA LEU A 127 -2.98 0.52 13.98
C LEU A 127 -3.38 -0.11 12.64
N ARG A 128 -3.47 0.70 11.59
CA ARG A 128 -3.77 0.23 10.24
C ARG A 128 -2.70 -0.72 9.69
N ASN A 129 -1.45 -0.54 10.10
CA ASN A 129 -0.31 -1.35 9.67
C ASN A 129 0.13 -2.38 10.71
N ILE A 130 -0.67 -2.64 11.76
CA ILE A 130 -0.25 -3.47 12.90
C ILE A 130 0.17 -4.88 12.50
N ILE A 131 -0.54 -5.52 11.56
CA ILE A 131 -0.18 -6.86 11.09
C ILE A 131 1.18 -6.82 10.38
N SER A 132 1.42 -5.82 9.53
CA SER A 132 2.71 -5.66 8.87
C SER A 132 3.84 -5.39 9.88
N ILE A 133 3.58 -4.64 10.95
CA ILE A 133 4.54 -4.44 12.04
C ILE A 133 4.87 -5.77 12.70
N VAL A 134 3.85 -6.48 13.17
CA VAL A 134 4.01 -7.76 13.89
C VAL A 134 4.74 -8.78 13.00
N SER A 135 4.34 -8.92 11.73
CA SER A 135 5.03 -9.79 10.77
C SER A 135 6.49 -9.39 10.57
N THR A 136 6.79 -8.08 10.50
CA THR A 136 8.17 -7.60 10.33
C THR A 136 9.02 -7.89 11.58
N VAL A 137 8.46 -7.67 12.77
CA VAL A 137 9.15 -7.96 14.05
C VAL A 137 9.42 -9.46 14.19
N ILE A 138 8.43 -10.31 13.94
CA ILE A 138 8.60 -11.77 13.93
C ILE A 138 9.71 -12.15 12.93
N ALA A 139 9.69 -11.58 11.73
CA ALA A 139 10.69 -11.87 10.72
C ALA A 139 12.13 -11.52 11.19
N ILE A 140 12.31 -10.38 11.85
CA ILE A 140 13.62 -9.93 12.35
C ILE A 140 14.11 -10.75 13.54
N VAL A 141 13.22 -11.23 14.40
CA VAL A 141 13.62 -12.01 15.58
C VAL A 141 13.88 -13.47 15.22
N PHE A 142 13.01 -14.08 14.42
CA PHE A 142 13.05 -15.52 14.16
C PHE A 142 13.98 -15.93 13.01
N PHE A 143 14.11 -15.12 11.96
CA PHE A 143 14.85 -15.56 10.76
C PHE A 143 16.37 -15.41 10.91
N PRO A 144 16.90 -14.26 11.38
CA PRO A 144 18.31 -14.13 11.70
C PRO A 144 18.79 -15.16 12.73
N SER A 145 18.03 -15.40 13.81
CA SER A 145 18.42 -16.38 14.83
C SER A 145 18.62 -17.78 14.24
N HIS A 146 17.70 -18.27 13.39
CA HIS A 146 17.91 -19.53 12.69
C HIS A 146 19.17 -19.52 11.78
N ILE A 147 19.40 -18.47 11.00
CA ILE A 147 20.51 -18.43 10.03
C ILE A 147 21.88 -18.26 10.70
N PHE A 148 21.95 -17.49 11.79
CA PHE A 148 23.18 -17.23 12.52
C PHE A 148 23.54 -18.39 13.46
N PHE A 149 22.57 -18.97 14.17
CA PHE A 149 22.84 -20.02 15.15
C PHE A 149 22.86 -21.44 14.57
N THR A 150 22.02 -21.79 13.59
CA THR A 150 21.94 -23.19 13.12
C THR A 150 22.71 -23.47 11.84
N ARG A 151 23.42 -22.47 11.28
CA ARG A 151 24.04 -22.51 9.93
C ARG A 151 23.07 -22.97 8.81
N ALA A 152 21.76 -22.88 9.04
CA ALA A 152 20.76 -23.32 8.08
C ALA A 152 20.83 -22.49 6.78
N ASP A 153 20.71 -23.18 5.65
CA ASP A 153 20.55 -22.54 4.35
C ASP A 153 19.16 -21.88 4.27
N TYR A 154 19.03 -20.78 3.54
CA TYR A 154 17.76 -20.05 3.37
C TYR A 154 16.67 -20.96 2.77
N LYS A 155 17.06 -21.97 1.97
CA LYS A 155 16.14 -22.99 1.45
C LYS A 155 15.49 -23.79 2.57
N GLN A 156 16.26 -24.23 3.57
CA GLN A 156 15.71 -24.97 4.71
C GLN A 156 14.69 -24.13 5.48
N LEU A 157 14.94 -22.82 5.56
CA LEU A 157 14.02 -21.88 6.19
C LEU A 157 12.70 -21.75 5.43
N ILE A 158 12.73 -21.64 4.09
CA ILE A 158 11.52 -21.57 3.24
C ILE A 158 10.70 -22.86 3.32
N PHE A 159 11.34 -24.02 3.47
CA PHE A 159 10.62 -25.31 3.59
C PHE A 159 10.24 -25.68 5.03
N SER A 160 10.64 -24.88 6.02
CA SER A 160 10.36 -25.16 7.43
C SER A 160 8.87 -25.12 7.76
N PRO A 161 8.39 -25.92 8.75
CA PRO A 161 7.01 -25.87 9.21
C PRO A 161 6.58 -24.47 9.66
N SER A 162 7.44 -23.75 10.37
CA SER A 162 7.19 -22.39 10.86
C SER A 162 6.93 -21.41 9.72
N PHE A 163 7.72 -21.49 8.65
CA PHE A 163 7.51 -20.64 7.47
C PHE A 163 6.18 -20.93 6.78
N LYS A 164 5.82 -22.22 6.63
CA LYS A 164 4.53 -22.62 6.05
C LYS A 164 3.35 -22.09 6.86
N ILE A 165 3.43 -22.12 8.19
CA ILE A 165 2.40 -21.56 9.08
C ILE A 165 2.26 -20.05 8.86
N ILE A 166 3.37 -19.31 8.80
CA ILE A 166 3.36 -17.85 8.55
C ILE A 166 2.73 -17.53 7.19
N VAL A 167 3.07 -18.30 6.15
CA VAL A 167 2.50 -18.14 4.81
C VAL A 167 1.00 -18.43 4.82
N ALA A 168 0.57 -19.53 5.44
CA ALA A 168 -0.84 -19.89 5.57
C ALA A 168 -1.63 -18.81 6.31
N ALA A 169 -1.12 -18.32 7.45
CA ALA A 169 -1.72 -17.23 8.20
C ALA A 169 -1.84 -15.93 7.36
N SER A 170 -0.83 -15.63 6.54
CA SER A 170 -0.84 -14.46 5.65
C SER A 170 -1.89 -14.58 4.54
N ILE A 171 -2.09 -15.79 3.99
CA ILE A 171 -3.14 -16.07 3.00
C ILE A 171 -4.51 -15.93 3.63
N ILE A 172 -4.74 -16.55 4.79
CA ILE A 172 -5.99 -16.45 5.55
C ILE A 172 -6.31 -14.98 5.86
N TRP A 173 -5.31 -14.23 6.34
CA TRP A 173 -5.44 -12.80 6.61
C TRP A 173 -5.84 -12.01 5.35
N THR A 174 -5.26 -12.33 4.19
CA THR A 174 -5.57 -11.68 2.92
C THR A 174 -7.01 -11.98 2.47
N ILE A 175 -7.41 -13.25 2.51
CA ILE A 175 -8.78 -13.68 2.16
C ILE A 175 -9.79 -13.00 3.08
N ALA A 176 -9.55 -12.97 4.38
CA ALA A 176 -10.41 -12.31 5.35
C ALA A 176 -10.59 -10.81 5.04
N ASN A 177 -9.51 -10.11 4.66
CA ASN A 177 -9.60 -8.71 4.23
C ASN A 177 -10.44 -8.54 2.96
N ILE A 178 -10.33 -9.44 1.99
CA ILE A 178 -11.11 -9.41 0.75
C ILE A 178 -12.59 -9.61 1.05
N ILE A 179 -12.94 -10.63 1.85
CA ILE A 179 -14.33 -10.91 2.24
C ILE A 179 -14.93 -9.66 2.89
N VAL A 180 -14.28 -9.15 3.95
CA VAL A 180 -14.78 -7.97 4.68
C VAL A 180 -14.88 -6.75 3.77
N PHE A 181 -13.92 -6.55 2.87
CA PHE A 181 -13.93 -5.44 1.90
C PHE A 181 -15.16 -5.44 0.99
N PHE A 182 -15.62 -6.62 0.55
CA PHE A 182 -16.82 -6.74 -0.29
C PHE A 182 -18.12 -6.78 0.50
N SER A 183 -18.08 -7.10 1.80
CA SER A 183 -19.27 -7.16 2.65
C SER A 183 -19.78 -5.81 3.17
N ASN A 184 -19.17 -4.67 2.82
CA ASN A 184 -19.64 -3.36 3.29
C ASN A 184 -19.55 -2.25 2.23
N ASP A 185 -20.50 -1.31 2.30
CA ASP A 185 -20.66 -0.23 1.31
C ASP A 185 -19.46 0.73 1.24
N LYS A 186 -18.78 0.91 2.38
CA LYS A 186 -17.60 1.78 2.49
C LYS A 186 -16.31 1.09 2.01
N ARG A 187 -16.40 -0.19 1.63
CA ARG A 187 -15.30 -1.04 1.17
C ARG A 187 -14.08 -0.99 2.10
N ARG A 188 -14.34 -1.12 3.40
CA ARG A 188 -13.32 -1.17 4.46
C ARG A 188 -12.79 -2.58 4.59
N ALA A 189 -11.47 -2.72 4.68
CA ALA A 189 -10.82 -3.98 5.04
C ALA A 189 -10.73 -4.13 6.57
N ILE A 190 -10.32 -5.30 7.09
CA ILE A 190 -10.25 -5.55 8.54
C ILE A 190 -9.35 -4.53 9.25
N HIS A 191 -8.19 -4.26 8.66
CA HIS A 191 -7.25 -3.26 9.18
C HIS A 191 -7.80 -1.82 9.16
N ASP A 192 -8.73 -1.51 8.25
CA ASP A 192 -9.43 -0.23 8.23
C ASP A 192 -10.40 -0.11 9.42
N TYR A 193 -11.02 -1.22 9.85
CA TYR A 193 -11.85 -1.26 11.06
C TYR A 193 -11.04 -1.08 12.33
N ILE A 194 -9.94 -1.82 12.49
CA ILE A 194 -9.03 -1.73 13.64
C ILE A 194 -8.54 -0.28 13.82
N ALA A 195 -8.20 0.39 12.72
CA ALA A 195 -7.70 1.75 12.75
C ALA A 195 -8.77 2.85 12.79
N ALA A 196 -10.06 2.48 12.74
CA ALA A 196 -11.16 3.43 12.53
C ALA A 196 -10.98 4.34 11.30
N THR A 197 -10.42 3.82 10.21
CA THR A 197 -10.17 4.56 8.95
C THR A 197 -11.00 4.04 7.78
N VAL A 198 -11.07 4.81 6.70
CA VAL A 198 -11.66 4.42 5.41
C VAL A 198 -10.85 5.05 4.27
N VAL A 199 -10.84 4.40 3.10
CA VAL A 199 -10.18 4.96 1.91
C VAL A 199 -11.22 5.52 0.95
N VAL A 200 -10.97 6.73 0.47
CA VAL A 200 -11.86 7.51 -0.41
C VAL A 200 -11.13 8.00 -1.65
N ARG A 201 -11.87 8.25 -2.73
CA ARG A 201 -11.37 8.95 -3.92
C ARG A 201 -11.02 10.41 -3.64
N THR A 202 -9.95 10.92 -4.25
CA THR A 202 -9.57 12.35 -4.16
C THR A 202 -9.86 13.15 -5.42
N ASN A 203 -10.17 12.49 -6.53
CA ASN A 203 -10.49 13.08 -7.83
C ASN A 203 -12.00 13.28 -8.02
N LEU A 204 -12.71 13.66 -6.95
CA LEU A 204 -14.14 13.85 -6.98
C LEU A 204 -14.52 15.17 -7.69
N VAL A 205 -15.51 15.12 -8.57
CA VAL A 205 -16.07 16.30 -9.25
C VAL A 205 -17.00 17.03 -8.30
N ASN A 206 -16.88 18.36 -8.26
CA ASN A 206 -17.84 19.20 -7.55
C ASN A 206 -19.14 19.26 -8.38
N SER A 207 -20.25 18.77 -7.83
CA SER A 207 -21.53 18.70 -8.55
C SER A 207 -22.05 20.06 -9.01
N LYS A 208 -21.64 21.15 -8.36
CA LYS A 208 -22.01 22.53 -8.71
C LYS A 208 -21.29 23.11 -9.94
N ALA A 209 -20.19 22.51 -10.40
CA ALA A 209 -19.43 23.05 -11.53
C ALA A 209 -20.06 22.73 -12.90
N LYS A 210 -20.94 21.72 -12.98
CA LYS A 210 -21.50 21.26 -14.25
C LYS A 210 -22.58 22.17 -14.81
N THR A 211 -23.19 23.04 -14.00
CA THR A 211 -24.26 23.96 -14.44
C THR A 211 -23.75 25.24 -15.09
N ASN A 212 -22.48 25.62 -14.92
CA ASN A 212 -21.98 26.95 -15.32
C ASN A 212 -20.88 26.95 -16.38
N GLY A 213 -20.54 25.81 -17.00
CA GLY A 213 -19.50 25.77 -18.06
C GLY A 213 -18.08 26.15 -17.59
N GLU A 214 -17.84 26.24 -16.28
CA GLU A 214 -16.53 26.59 -15.73
C GLU A 214 -15.58 25.39 -15.68
N LYS A 215 -14.29 25.65 -15.95
CA LYS A 215 -13.22 24.66 -15.96
C LYS A 215 -13.12 23.90 -14.63
N PHE A 216 -12.87 22.60 -14.74
CA PHE A 216 -12.70 21.65 -13.64
C PHE A 216 -11.70 22.14 -12.57
N THR A 217 -12.19 22.52 -11.38
CA THR A 217 -11.37 22.68 -10.18
C THR A 217 -11.59 21.51 -9.22
N PRO A 218 -10.54 20.78 -8.80
CA PRO A 218 -10.65 19.72 -7.80
C PRO A 218 -11.04 20.28 -6.42
N LEU A 219 -11.92 19.56 -5.72
CA LEU A 219 -12.54 19.95 -4.44
C LEU A 219 -11.55 20.34 -3.32
N ILE A 220 -10.28 19.93 -3.41
CA ILE A 220 -9.29 20.14 -2.35
C ILE A 220 -8.80 21.61 -2.30
N ALA A 221 -9.04 22.42 -3.34
CA ALA A 221 -8.53 23.79 -3.40
C ALA A 221 -9.38 24.84 -2.64
N LYS A 222 -10.61 24.53 -2.19
CA LYS A 222 -11.50 25.55 -1.60
C LYS A 222 -12.20 25.22 -0.27
N GLU A 223 -12.18 23.98 0.23
CA GLU A 223 -12.95 23.63 1.43
C GLU A 223 -12.06 23.40 2.66
N LYS A 224 -11.61 24.51 3.29
CA LYS A 224 -11.20 24.49 4.71
C LYS A 224 -12.36 24.79 5.68
N ASN A 225 -13.55 25.22 5.20
CA ASN A 225 -14.60 25.78 6.08
C ASN A 225 -16.05 25.24 5.89
N SER A 226 -16.31 24.14 5.16
CA SER A 226 -17.69 23.72 4.86
C SER A 226 -18.01 22.23 5.06
N PHE A 227 -17.30 21.54 5.96
CA PHE A 227 -17.45 20.09 6.18
C PHE A 227 -18.77 19.61 6.83
N ASN A 228 -19.77 20.48 7.03
CA ASN A 228 -20.97 20.14 7.81
C ASN A 228 -22.26 19.91 7.03
N LYS A 229 -22.26 19.86 5.69
CA LYS A 229 -23.49 19.55 4.93
C LYS A 229 -23.22 18.69 3.71
N VAL A 230 -23.09 17.39 3.90
CA VAL A 230 -23.38 16.43 2.82
C VAL A 230 -24.86 16.05 2.95
N PRO A 231 -25.75 16.44 2.03
CA PRO A 231 -27.13 16.00 2.07
C PRO A 231 -27.20 14.48 1.86
N ARG A 232 -28.09 13.81 2.62
CA ARG A 232 -28.38 12.38 2.45
C ARG A 232 -28.87 12.13 1.01
N PRO A 233 -28.50 11.02 0.37
CA PRO A 233 -29.04 10.70 -0.94
C PRO A 233 -30.55 10.49 -0.82
N TYR A 234 -31.29 11.11 -1.73
CA TYR A 234 -32.72 10.88 -1.92
C TYR A 234 -32.93 9.39 -2.24
N PHE A 235 -33.70 8.72 -1.40
CA PHE A 235 -34.34 7.45 -1.75
C PHE A 235 -35.33 7.78 -2.88
N TYR A 236 -35.27 7.02 -3.98
CA TYR A 236 -36.40 6.94 -4.89
C TYR A 236 -37.33 5.86 -4.31
N ASP A 237 -38.57 6.27 -4.07
CA ASP A 237 -39.70 5.38 -3.75
C ASP A 237 -39.95 4.35 -4.87
#